data_AF-A0A1Q9A8A1-F1
#
_entry.id   AF-A0A1Q9A8A1-F1
#
_cell.length_a   1.000
_cell.length_b   1.000
_cell.length_c   1.000
_cell.angle_alpha   90.00
_cell.angle_beta   90.00
_cell.angle_gamma   90.00
#
_symmetry.space_group_name_H-M   'P 1'
#
loop_
_entity.id
_entity.type
_entity.pdbx_description
1 polymer ?
#
loop_
_entity_poly.entity_id
_entity_poly.type
_entity_poly.pdbx_seq_one_letter_code
_entity_poly.pdbx_strand_id
1 'polypeptide(L)' 'MVRPQVLDGVKSGRYRSLREVLANVNMPEGSRLIDVDLRHMTGGDFYLLTIKDVSGRFRTLKVDARTGKPP' A
#
# COMPACT_ATOMS: atom_id res chain seq x y z
N MET A 1 -1.25 7.77 -11.90
CA MET A 1 -0.21 8.81 -11.77
C MET A 1 0.31 8.76 -10.34
N VAL A 2 1.58 8.38 -10.12
CA VAL A 2 2.18 8.38 -8.78
C VAL A 2 2.27 9.83 -8.34
N ARG A 3 1.65 10.20 -7.20
CA ARG A 3 1.80 11.55 -6.66
C ARG A 3 3.30 11.80 -6.42
N PRO A 4 3.91 12.91 -6.90
CA PRO A 4 5.36 13.14 -6.80
C PRO A 4 5.93 12.89 -5.40
N GLN A 5 5.14 13.25 -4.40
CA GLN A 5 5.41 13.06 -2.96
C GLN A 5 5.69 11.59 -2.57
N VAL A 6 5.02 10.62 -3.19
CA VAL A 6 5.23 9.19 -2.90
C VAL A 6 6.60 8.75 -3.43
N LEU A 7 6.93 9.14 -4.66
CA LEU A 7 8.20 8.78 -5.28
C LEU A 7 9.37 9.41 -4.51
N ASP A 8 9.24 10.67 -4.12
CA ASP A 8 10.27 11.36 -3.34
C ASP A 8 10.42 10.74 -1.94
N GLY A 9 9.31 10.34 -1.32
CA GLY A 9 9.33 9.61 -0.06
C GLY A 9 10.03 8.25 -0.15
N VAL A 10 9.86 7.52 -1.26
CA VAL A 10 10.61 6.27 -1.50
C VAL A 10 12.09 6.55 -1.77
N LYS A 11 12.41 7.53 -2.62
CA LYS A 11 13.80 7.88 -2.95
C LYS A 11 14.60 8.36 -1.75
N SER A 12 13.97 9.09 -0.83
CA SER A 12 14.59 9.57 0.41
C SER A 12 14.68 8.51 1.51
N GLY A 13 14.10 7.32 1.31
CA GLY A 13 14.04 6.26 2.33
C GLY A 13 12.99 6.49 3.42
N ARG A 14 12.16 7.53 3.30
CA ARG A 14 11.04 7.79 4.22
C ARG A 14 9.95 6.71 4.11
N TYR A 15 9.71 6.22 2.89
CA TYR A 15 8.70 5.20 2.61
C TYR A 15 9.31 3.95 1.98
N ARG A 16 8.73 2.79 2.32
CA ARG A 16 9.00 1.53 1.62
C ARG A 16 8.41 1.59 0.23
N SER A 17 9.14 1.01 -0.72
CA SER A 17 8.64 0.91 -2.10
C SER A 17 7.37 0.05 -2.14
N LEU A 18 6.51 0.29 -3.15
CA LEU A 18 5.33 -0.55 -3.36
C LEU A 18 5.70 -2.03 -3.53
N ARG A 19 6.87 -2.33 -4.13
CA ARG A 19 7.37 -3.70 -4.25
C ARG A 19 7.62 -4.36 -2.90
N GLU A 20 8.30 -3.67 -1.99
CA GLU A 20 8.54 -4.16 -0.62
C GLU A 20 7.24 -4.31 0.16
N VAL A 21 6.34 -3.33 0.03
CA VAL A 21 5.01 -3.37 0.65
C VAL A 21 4.24 -4.60 0.19
N LEU A 22 4.15 -4.84 -1.12
CA LEU A 22 3.43 -5.99 -1.69
C LEU A 22 4.06 -7.33 -1.31
N ALA A 23 5.37 -7.38 -1.07
CA ALA A 23 6.03 -8.59 -0.56
C ALA A 23 5.67 -8.89 0.91
N ASN A 24 5.30 -7.87 1.68
CA ASN A 24 4.97 -8.00 3.11
C ASN A 24 3.47 -8.17 3.38
N VAL A 25 2.59 -7.82 2.42
CA VAL A 25 1.16 -8.10 2.55
C VAL A 25 0.82 -9.46 1.98
N ASN A 26 0.20 -10.31 2.81
CA ASN A 26 -0.35 -11.58 2.37
C ASN A 26 -1.66 -11.34 1.59
N MET A 27 -1.53 -10.99 0.31
CA MET A 27 -2.68 -10.85 -0.57
C MET A 27 -3.32 -12.22 -0.82
N PRO A 28 -4.67 -12.35 -0.69
CA PRO A 28 -5.34 -13.61 -1.01
C PRO A 28 -4.99 -14.10 -2.41
N GLU A 29 -4.81 -15.40 -2.57
CA GLU A 29 -4.50 -15.99 -3.88
C GLU A 29 -5.55 -15.60 -4.93
N GLY A 30 -5.10 -15.28 -6.14
CA GLY A 30 -5.95 -14.84 -7.24
C GLY A 30 -6.53 -13.42 -7.10
N SER A 31 -6.25 -12.70 -6.00
CA SER A 31 -6.65 -11.30 -5.86
C SER A 31 -5.83 -10.37 -6.78
N ARG A 32 -6.44 -9.25 -7.18
CA ARG A 32 -5.80 -8.23 -8.02
C ARG A 32 -5.74 -6.91 -7.26
N LEU A 33 -4.58 -6.26 -7.31
CA LEU A 33 -4.43 -4.88 -6.85
C LEU A 33 -5.08 -3.95 -7.87
N ILE A 34 -6.04 -3.17 -7.41
CA ILE A 34 -6.84 -2.26 -8.25
C ILE A 34 -6.35 -0.82 -8.09
N ASP A 35 -6.03 -0.43 -6.86
CA ASP A 35 -5.63 0.94 -6.55
C ASP A 35 -4.65 0.98 -5.37
N VAL A 36 -3.83 2.03 -5.35
CA VAL A 36 -2.87 2.34 -4.30
C VAL A 36 -2.94 3.83 -4.00
N ASP A 37 -3.32 4.16 -2.78
CA ASP A 37 -3.31 5.53 -2.28
C ASP A 37 -2.32 5.67 -1.11
N LEU A 38 -1.70 6.84 -0.96
CA LEU A 38 -0.90 7.18 0.21
C LEU A 38 -1.66 8.23 1.00
N ARG A 39 -2.02 7.93 2.25
CA ARG A 39 -2.76 8.84 3.11
C ARG A 39 -2.01 9.14 4.39
N HIS A 40 -1.97 10.43 4.72
CA HIS A 40 -1.62 10.88 6.05
C HIS A 40 -2.84 10.71 6.97
N MET A 41 -2.67 9.98 8.06
CA MET A 41 -3.71 9.72 9.06
C MET A 41 -3.14 9.91 10.46
N THR A 42 -4.00 10.00 11.46
CA THR A 42 -3.57 9.89 12.86
C THR A 42 -2.78 8.59 13.05
N GLY A 43 -1.54 8.72 13.52
CA GLY A 43 -0.62 7.59 13.71
C GLY A 43 0.36 7.35 12.55
N GLY A 44 0.31 8.12 11.46
CA GLY A 44 1.37 8.10 10.43
C GLY A 44 0.89 8.15 8.98
N ASP A 45 1.82 7.87 8.08
CA ASP A 45 1.56 7.75 6.64
C ASP A 45 1.28 6.28 6.31
N PHE A 46 0.19 6.02 5.60
CA PHE A 46 -0.25 4.66 5.27
C PHE A 46 -0.54 4.49 3.79
N TYR A 47 -0.08 3.38 3.23
CA TYR A 47 -0.60 2.87 1.96
C TYR A 47 -1.96 2.24 2.19
N LEU A 48 -2.92 2.62 1.35
CA LEU A 48 -4.22 1.98 1.22
C LEU A 48 -4.25 1.21 -0.09
N LEU A 49 -4.21 -0.11 0.01
CA LEU A 49 -4.21 -1.02 -1.12
C LEU A 49 -5.63 -1.53 -1.35
N THR A 50 -6.26 -1.12 -2.43
CA THR A 50 -7.57 -1.66 -2.81
C THR A 50 -7.36 -2.91 -3.64
N ILE A 51 -7.83 -4.06 -3.12
CA ILE A 51 -7.74 -5.36 -3.77
C ILE A 51 -9.13 -5.84 -4.17
N LYS A 52 -9.23 -6.52 -5.30
CA LYS A 52 -10.41 -7.27 -5.73
C LYS A 52 -10.09 -8.75 -5.59
N ASP A 53 -10.84 -9.45 -4.74
CA ASP A 53 -10.70 -10.90 -4.58
C ASP A 53 -11.38 -11.68 -5.73
N VAL A 54 -11.18 -13.00 -5.75
CA VAL A 54 -11.70 -13.89 -6.81
C VAL A 54 -13.23 -13.92 -6.88
N SER A 55 -13.92 -13.62 -5.78
CA SER A 55 -15.39 -13.47 -5.74
C SER A 55 -15.87 -12.12 -6.30
N GLY A 56 -14.94 -11.26 -6.68
CA GLY A 56 -15.21 -9.92 -7.17
C GLY A 56 -15.42 -8.88 -6.09
N ARG A 57 -15.23 -9.23 -4.81
CA ARG A 57 -15.39 -8.31 -3.68
C ARG A 57 -14.15 -7.43 -3.54
N PHE A 58 -14.39 -6.15 -3.26
CA PHE A 58 -13.34 -5.18 -2.99
C PHE A 58 -13.03 -5.12 -1.49
N ARG A 59 -11.75 -5.02 -1.15
CA ARG A 59 -11.26 -4.81 0.22
C ARG A 59 -10.10 -3.83 0.19
N THR A 60 -9.94 -3.05 1.25
CA THR A 60 -8.79 -2.15 1.40
C THR A 60 -7.88 -2.66 2.51
N LEU A 61 -6.61 -2.88 2.19
CA LEU A 61 -5.57 -3.19 3.16
C LEU A 61 -4.85 -1.89 3.54
N LYS A 62 -4.67 -1.67 4.84
CA LYS A 62 -3.89 -0.55 5.38
C LYS A 62 -2.50 -1.06 5.74
N VAL A 63 -1.46 -0.37 5.25
CA VAL A 63 -0.05 -0.73 5.49
C VAL A 63 0.71 0.52 5.89
N ASP A 64 1.48 0.45 6.97
CA ASP A 64 2.37 1.55 7.39
C ASP A 64 3.41 1.82 6.30
N ALA A 65 3.47 3.06 5.80
CA ALA A 65 4.30 3.41 4.66
C ALA A 65 5.81 3.38 5.00
N ARG A 66 6.18 3.52 6.27
CA ARG A 66 7.57 3.53 6.73
C ARG A 66 8.10 2.11 6.97
N THR A 67 7.29 1.24 7.53
CA THR A 67 7.69 -0.15 7.84
C THR A 67 7.33 -1.13 6.73
N GLY A 68 6.35 -0.78 5.89
CA GLY A 68 5.82 -1.64 4.84
C GLY A 68 5.01 -2.82 5.38
N LYS A 69 4.50 -2.75 6.61
CA LYS A 69 3.76 -3.83 7.28
C LYS A 69 2.34 -3.39 7.67
N PRO A 70 1.38 -4.33 7.77
CA PRO A 70 0.10 -4.03 8.40
C PRO A 70 0.30 -3.45 9.81
N PRO A 71 -0.59 -2.55 10.26
CA PRO A 71 -0.55 -2.00 11.62
C PRO A 71 -0.72 -3.08 12.70
#